data_AF-F0F335-F1
#
_entry.id   AF-F0F335-F1
#
_cell.length_a   1.000
_cell.length_b   1.000
_cell.length_c   1.000
_cell.angle_alpha   90.00
_cell.angle_beta   90.00
_cell.angle_gamma   90.00
#
_symmetry.space_group_name_H-M   'P 1'
#
loop_
_entity.id
_entity.type
_entity.pdbx_description
1 polymer ?
#
loop_
_entity_poly.entity_id
_entity_poly.type
_entity_poly.pdbx_seq_one_letter_code
_entity_poly.pdbx_strand_id
1 'polypeptide(L)' 'WCSDTYKRKHPQVIRNIKAALDKPFMTDNVCQILFDLSGIQTKYYVPQRDLLSPKYKIRDRILGNGDNYDKIMRSHQNK' A
#
# COMPACT_ATOMS: atom_id res chain seq x y z
N TRP A 1 0.50 -8.07 -10.90
CA TRP A 1 0.15 -9.30 -11.65
C TRP A 1 -0.02 -10.44 -10.64
N CYS A 2 -1.02 -11.31 -10.82
CA CYS A 2 -1.21 -12.52 -10.01
C CYS A 2 -1.49 -13.69 -10.96
N SER A 3 -0.99 -14.89 -10.66
CA SER A 3 -1.32 -16.09 -11.45
C SER A 3 -2.78 -16.50 -11.28
N ASP A 4 -3.36 -17.22 -12.24
CA ASP A 4 -4.78 -17.61 -12.18
C ASP A 4 -5.07 -18.56 -11.01
N THR A 5 -4.12 -19.45 -10.71
CA THR A 5 -4.21 -20.30 -9.51
C THR A 5 -4.25 -19.47 -8.24
N TYR A 6 -3.42 -18.43 -8.13
CA TYR A 6 -3.42 -17.54 -6.96
C TYR A 6 -4.74 -16.78 -6.83
N LYS A 7 -5.26 -16.23 -7.95
CA LYS A 7 -6.55 -15.53 -7.95
C LYS A 7 -7.70 -16.42 -7.47
N ARG A 8 -7.75 -17.68 -7.93
CA ARG A 8 -8.80 -18.64 -7.51
C ARG A 8 -8.68 -19.02 -6.04
N LYS A 9 -7.45 -19.21 -5.52
CA LYS A 9 -7.22 -19.60 -4.13
C LYS A 9 -7.37 -18.44 -3.13
N HIS A 10 -7.12 -17.20 -3.54
CA HIS A 10 -7.10 -16.04 -2.65
C HIS A 10 -8.02 -14.90 -3.13
N PRO A 11 -9.33 -15.14 -3.32
CA PRO A 11 -10.25 -14.15 -3.90
C PRO A 11 -10.35 -12.87 -3.06
N GLN A 12 -10.22 -12.96 -1.73
CA GLN A 12 -10.25 -11.79 -0.86
C GLN A 12 -9.01 -10.91 -1.02
N VAL A 13 -7.82 -11.49 -1.19
CA VAL A 13 -6.59 -10.74 -1.47
C VAL A 13 -6.73 -9.98 -2.80
N ILE A 14 -7.28 -10.62 -3.83
CA ILE A 14 -7.54 -9.96 -5.13
C ILE A 14 -8.52 -8.79 -4.96
N ARG A 15 -9.57 -8.95 -4.14
CA ARG A 15 -10.51 -7.86 -3.83
C ARG A 15 -9.80 -6.70 -3.14
N ASN A 16 -8.95 -6.97 -2.15
CA ASN A 16 -8.18 -5.96 -1.44
C ASN A 16 -7.21 -5.22 -2.38
N ILE A 17 -6.51 -5.94 -3.26
CA ILE A 17 -5.62 -5.35 -4.28
C ILE A 17 -6.41 -4.40 -5.20
N LYS A 18 -7.57 -4.82 -5.70
CA LYS A 18 -8.42 -3.98 -6.55
C LYS A 18 -8.89 -2.72 -5.81
N ALA A 19 -9.31 -2.87 -4.55
CA ALA A 19 -9.75 -1.75 -3.72
C ALA A 19 -8.61 -0.79 -3.32
N ALA A 20 -7.35 -1.20 -3.50
CA ALA A 20 -6.17 -0.41 -3.17
C ALA A 20 -5.63 0.43 -4.34
N LEU A 21 -6.12 0.22 -5.57
CA LEU A 21 -5.51 0.75 -6.80
C LEU A 21 -5.21 2.26 -6.76
N ASP A 22 -6.18 3.06 -6.29
CA ASP A 22 -6.09 4.52 -6.30
C ASP A 22 -5.68 5.11 -4.95
N LYS A 23 -5.30 4.26 -3.98
CA LYS A 23 -4.90 4.73 -2.66
C LYS A 23 -3.45 5.24 -2.71
N PRO A 24 -3.17 6.45 -2.16
CA PRO A 24 -1.80 6.91 -2.00
C PRO A 24 -0.99 5.89 -1.21
N PHE A 25 0.22 5.58 -1.68
CA PHE A 25 1.12 4.64 -1.03
C PHE A 25 2.57 5.13 -1.14
N MET A 26 3.44 4.61 -0.28
CA MET A 26 4.86 4.96 -0.20
C MET A 26 5.69 3.67 -0.16
N THR A 27 6.79 3.67 -0.89
CA THR A 27 7.63 2.47 -1.13
C THR A 27 8.33 1.96 0.13
N ASP A 28 8.54 2.83 1.12
CA ASP A 28 9.03 2.47 2.46
C ASP A 28 8.17 1.41 3.18
N ASN A 29 6.89 1.30 2.81
CA ASN A 29 5.93 0.38 3.42
C ASN A 29 5.73 -0.91 2.62
N VAL A 30 6.48 -1.16 1.54
CA VAL A 30 6.36 -2.37 0.72
C VAL A 30 6.50 -3.65 1.56
N CYS A 31 7.40 -3.67 2.54
CA CYS A 31 7.58 -4.82 3.43
C CYS A 31 6.29 -5.21 4.19
N GLN A 32 5.43 -4.24 4.50
CA GLN A 32 4.17 -4.50 5.21
C GLN A 32 3.19 -5.30 4.36
N ILE A 33 3.13 -5.01 3.06
CA ILE A 33 2.37 -5.81 2.08
C ILE A 33 2.96 -7.22 1.96
N LEU A 34 4.30 -7.33 1.94
CA LEU A 34 4.95 -8.65 1.84
C LEU A 34 4.67 -9.52 3.07
N PHE A 35 4.66 -8.96 4.27
CA PHE A 35 4.29 -9.70 5.48
C PHE A 35 2.85 -10.25 5.41
N ASP A 36 1.89 -9.44 4.95
CA ASP A 36 0.50 -9.87 4.78
C ASP A 36 0.38 -10.96 3.70
N LEU A 37 0.91 -10.72 2.50
CA LEU A 37 0.81 -11.67 1.38
C LEU A 37 1.51 -13.01 1.63
N SER A 38 2.58 -13.02 2.41
CA SER A 38 3.32 -14.24 2.78
C SER A 38 2.72 -14.97 3.97
N GLY A 39 1.75 -14.38 4.68
CA GLY A 39 1.19 -14.94 5.91
C GLY A 39 2.18 -14.99 7.08
N ILE A 40 3.26 -14.21 7.03
CA ILE A 40 4.28 -14.18 8.09
C ILE A 40 3.73 -13.42 9.30
N GLN A 41 3.72 -14.11 10.44
CA GLN A 41 3.38 -13.49 11.73
C GLN A 41 4.66 -12.93 12.37
N THR A 42 4.70 -11.61 12.55
CA THR A 42 5.85 -10.94 13.15
C THR A 42 5.43 -9.68 13.88
N LYS A 43 6.16 -9.33 14.95
CA LYS A 43 5.96 -8.07 15.69
C LYS A 43 6.23 -6.83 14.85
N TYR A 44 6.93 -6.98 13.71
CA TYR A 44 7.26 -5.89 12.80
C TYR A 44 6.14 -5.59 11.79
N TYR A 45 5.08 -6.42 11.75
CA TYR A 45 3.91 -6.16 10.92
C TYR A 45 3.03 -5.09 11.58
N VAL A 46 2.76 -4.04 10.82
CA VAL A 46 1.94 -2.90 11.24
C VAL A 46 0.80 -2.76 10.23
N PRO A 47 -0.41 -3.26 10.56
CA PRO A 47 -1.52 -3.35 9.58
C PRO A 47 -1.99 -1.99 9.08
N GLN A 48 -1.73 -0.90 9.81
CA GLN A 48 -2.06 0.46 9.36
C GLN A 48 -1.15 0.95 8.22
N ARG A 49 0.00 0.30 8.00
CA ARG A 49 0.96 0.62 6.95
C ARG A 49 0.88 -0.34 5.76
N ASP A 50 0.09 -1.41 5.87
CA ASP A 50 -0.15 -2.37 4.80
C ASP A 50 -1.33 -1.91 3.93
N LEU A 51 -1.05 -1.65 2.66
CA LEU A 51 -2.02 -1.15 1.68
C LEU A 51 -3.21 -2.10 1.46
N LEU A 52 -3.02 -3.40 1.64
CA LEU A 52 -4.04 -4.43 1.43
C LEU A 52 -4.89 -4.68 2.68
N SER A 53 -4.44 -4.18 3.83
CA SER A 53 -5.17 -4.31 5.08
C SER A 53 -6.41 -3.43 5.10
N PRO A 54 -7.56 -3.89 5.63
CA PRO A 54 -8.70 -3.03 5.92
C PRO A 54 -8.38 -1.94 6.96
N LYS A 55 -7.28 -2.07 7.70
CA LYS A 55 -6.82 -1.10 8.70
C LYS A 55 -5.88 -0.04 8.13
N TYR A 56 -5.59 -0.07 6.82
CA TYR A 56 -4.68 0.87 6.16
C TYR A 56 -5.06 2.33 6.45
N LYS A 57 -4.06 3.16 6.75
CA LYS A 57 -4.25 4.60 6.94
C LYS A 57 -3.33 5.37 6.00
N ILE A 58 -3.91 6.29 5.24
CA ILE A 58 -3.16 7.23 4.40
C ILE A 58 -2.30 8.12 5.32
N ARG A 59 -1.08 8.38 4.91
CA ARG A 59 -0.11 9.23 5.59
C ARG A 59 0.51 10.19 4.60
N ASP A 60 1.06 11.28 5.13
CA ASP A 60 1.86 12.20 4.33
C ASP A 60 3.05 11.48 3.69
N ARG A 61 3.18 11.62 2.38
CA ARG A 61 4.28 11.05 1.59
C ARG A 61 5.45 12.02 1.59
N ILE A 62 6.31 11.91 2.61
CA ILE A 62 7.45 12.80 2.83
C ILE A 62 8.68 12.30 2.06
N LEU A 63 9.28 13.17 1.26
CA LEU A 63 10.51 12.92 0.52
C LEU A 63 11.73 13.07 1.43
N GLY A 64 12.89 12.57 0.99
CA GLY A 64 14.13 12.59 1.79
C GLY A 64 14.63 13.99 2.18
N ASN A 65 14.17 15.03 1.49
CA ASN A 65 14.46 16.44 1.80
C ASN A 65 13.43 17.10 2.75
N GLY A 66 12.43 16.35 3.22
CA GLY A 66 11.37 16.84 4.11
C GLY A 66 10.12 17.36 3.40
N ASP A 67 10.12 17.43 2.06
CA ASP A 67 8.96 17.93 1.31
C ASP A 67 7.83 16.90 1.25
N ASN A 68 6.59 17.38 1.20
CA ASN A 68 5.41 16.53 1.00
C ASN A 68 5.11 16.37 -0.50
N TYR A 69 5.24 15.13 -1.00
CA TYR A 69 5.01 14.76 -2.39
C TYR A 69 3.63 15.18 -2.90
N ASP A 70 2.58 14.99 -2.10
CA ASP A 70 1.20 15.31 -2.49
C ASP A 70 0.97 16.81 -2.67
N LYS A 71 1.74 17.66 -1.97
CA LYS A 71 1.70 19.12 -2.15
C LYS A 71 2.42 19.53 -3.43
N ILE A 72 3.59 18.93 -3.70
CA ILE A 72 4.36 19.18 -4.92
C ILE A 72 3.55 18.81 -6.16
N MET A 73 2.92 17.63 -6.18
CA MET A 73 2.16 17.19 -7.36
C MET A 73 0.92 18.06 -7.61
N ARG A 74 0.22 18.48 -6.54
CA ARG A 74 -0.92 19.41 -6.66
C ARG A 74 -0.52 20.78 -7.19
N SER A 75 0.64 21.31 -6.82
CA SER A 75 1.09 22.62 -7.33
C SER A 75 1.46 22.61 -8.81
N HIS A 76 1.89 21.45 -9.33
CA HIS A 76 2.20 21.29 -10.77
C HIS A 76 0.94 21.11 -11.63
N GLN A 77 -0.17 20.60 -11.08
CA GLN A 77 -1.43 20.43 -11.80
C GLN A 77 -2.24 21.74 -11.95
N ASN A 78 -1.98 22.73 -11.09
CA ASN A 78 -2.66 24.02 -11.09
C ASN A 78 -1.92 25.10 -11.90
N LYS A 79 -0.85 24.74 -12.62
CA LYS A 79 -0.12 25.58 -13.57
C LYS A 79 -0.47 25.16 -14.98
#